data_AF-A0A662UR09-F1
#
_entry.id   AF-A0A662UR09-F1
#
_cell.length_a   1.000
_cell.length_b   1.000
_cell.length_c   1.000
_cell.angle_alpha   90.00
_cell.angle_beta   90.00
_cell.angle_gamma   90.00
#
_symmetry.space_group_name_H-M   'P 1'
#
loop_
_entity.id
_entity.type
_entity.pdbx_description
1 polymer ?
#
loop_
_entity_poly.entity_id
_entity_poly.type
_entity_poly.pdbx_seq_one_letter_code
_entity_poly.pdbx_strand_id
1 'polypeptide(L)'
;MRGIYEKYLGYLKDSLSYVRSIDGFLVKLSNVVYDLEEYCDKDVCDPVEVVKAILSSKELALHISRLSCHKDLVYSAIANDPRHRVLRKYLDVIRSILDSSECSDANALETHVYPATWAKERMAWKRWHKGTAERGTSLNLDNLVKSLVIISFTLFIIALVLLLT
;
A
#
# COMPACT_ATOMS: atom_id res chain seq x y z
N MET A 1 -17.14 23.89 -6.44
CA MET A 1 -16.28 23.30 -5.39
C MET A 1 -16.97 23.06 -4.04
N ARG A 2 -17.61 24.06 -3.39
CA ARG A 2 -18.17 23.90 -2.03
C ARG A 2 -19.13 22.70 -1.85
N GLY A 3 -20.11 22.52 -2.75
CA GLY A 3 -21.06 21.39 -2.65
C GLY A 3 -20.45 20.01 -2.90
N ILE A 4 -19.38 19.92 -3.71
CA ILE A 4 -18.65 18.67 -3.98
C ILE A 4 -17.89 18.26 -2.72
N TYR A 5 -17.14 19.22 -2.16
CA TYR A 5 -16.41 19.04 -0.91
C TYR A 5 -17.33 18.56 0.21
N GLU A 6 -18.46 19.24 0.45
CA GLU A 6 -19.39 18.89 1.52
C GLU A 6 -20.00 17.49 1.32
N LYS A 7 -20.37 17.14 0.08
CA LYS A 7 -20.90 15.81 -0.26
C LYS A 7 -19.91 14.70 0.08
N TYR A 8 -18.67 14.79 -0.41
CA TYR A 8 -17.69 13.73 -0.23
C TYR A 8 -17.08 13.70 1.18
N LEU A 9 -16.96 14.86 1.83
CA LEU A 9 -16.60 14.93 3.25
C LEU A 9 -17.65 14.23 4.11
N GLY A 10 -18.93 14.56 3.92
CA GLY A 10 -20.03 13.93 4.65
C GLY A 10 -20.05 12.41 4.46
N TYR A 11 -19.98 11.95 3.20
CA TYR A 11 -19.91 10.52 2.89
C TYR A 11 -18.73 9.83 3.59
N LEU A 12 -17.54 10.44 3.53
CA LEU A 12 -16.35 9.82 4.09
C LEU A 12 -16.43 9.78 5.61
N LYS A 13 -16.83 10.88 6.27
CA LYS A 13 -17.06 10.94 7.71
C LYS A 13 -18.05 9.87 8.18
N ASP A 14 -19.21 9.79 7.55
CA ASP A 14 -20.24 8.82 7.92
C ASP A 14 -19.73 7.40 7.70
N SER A 15 -19.04 7.15 6.58
CA SER A 15 -18.45 5.86 6.29
C SER A 15 -17.38 5.44 7.30
N LEU A 16 -16.59 6.40 7.78
CA LEU A 16 -15.49 6.12 8.69
C LEU A 16 -15.93 5.98 10.15
N SER A 17 -17.13 6.42 10.51
CA SER A 17 -17.68 6.27 11.86
C SER A 17 -17.75 4.80 12.34
N TYR A 18 -17.94 3.87 11.40
CA TYR A 18 -18.04 2.43 11.66
C TYR A 18 -16.83 1.62 11.14
N VAL A 19 -15.93 2.24 10.39
CA VAL A 19 -14.73 1.56 9.89
C VAL A 19 -13.66 1.52 10.98
N ARG A 20 -13.13 0.32 11.22
CA ARG A 20 -12.11 0.06 12.24
C ARG A 20 -10.78 -0.44 11.68
N SER A 21 -10.61 -0.51 10.36
CA SER A 21 -9.38 -1.01 9.76
C SER A 21 -8.76 -0.02 8.78
N ILE A 22 -7.43 -0.12 8.62
CA ILE A 22 -6.68 0.66 7.61
C ILE A 22 -7.23 0.36 6.21
N ASP A 23 -7.45 -0.93 5.91
CA ASP A 23 -7.99 -1.36 4.61
C ASP A 23 -9.37 -0.75 4.35
N GLY A 24 -10.26 -0.79 5.34
CA GLY A 24 -11.59 -0.20 5.21
C GLY A 24 -11.54 1.29 4.93
N PHE A 25 -10.63 2.02 5.58
CA PHE A 25 -10.45 3.44 5.30
C PHE A 25 -10.00 3.68 3.86
N LEU A 26 -9.00 2.93 3.40
CA LEU A 26 -8.47 3.05 2.04
C LEU A 26 -9.49 2.67 0.98
N VAL A 27 -10.35 1.68 1.22
CA VAL A 27 -11.47 1.36 0.33
C VAL A 27 -12.43 2.55 0.22
N LYS A 28 -12.84 3.14 1.35
CA LYS A 28 -13.77 4.28 1.33
C LYS A 28 -13.16 5.51 0.65
N LEU A 29 -11.88 5.78 0.90
CA LEU A 29 -11.17 6.85 0.21
C LEU A 29 -11.05 6.56 -1.29
N SER A 30 -10.78 5.31 -1.69
CA SER A 30 -10.70 4.92 -3.10
C SER A 30 -12.01 5.18 -3.84
N ASN A 31 -13.16 4.91 -3.21
CA ASN A 31 -14.47 5.21 -3.79
C ASN A 31 -14.67 6.71 -3.99
N VAL A 32 -14.34 7.52 -2.98
CA VAL A 32 -14.42 8.98 -3.07
C VAL A 32 -13.55 9.50 -4.22
N VAL A 33 -12.30 9.02 -4.32
CA VAL A 33 -11.38 9.40 -5.38
C VAL A 33 -11.91 8.99 -6.75
N TYR A 34 -12.43 7.77 -6.89
CA TYR A 34 -13.00 7.30 -8.15
C TYR A 34 -14.15 8.21 -8.62
N ASP A 35 -15.10 8.50 -7.73
CA ASP A 35 -16.22 9.38 -8.05
C ASP A 35 -15.76 10.82 -8.35
N LEU A 36 -14.72 11.30 -7.66
CA LEU A 36 -14.13 12.62 -7.91
C LEU A 36 -13.41 12.69 -9.25
N GLU A 37 -12.66 11.67 -9.66
CA GLU A 37 -12.01 11.62 -10.98
C GLU A 37 -13.06 11.62 -12.09
N GLU A 38 -14.18 10.93 -11.90
CA GLU A 38 -15.30 10.95 -12.86
C GLU A 38 -16.02 12.31 -12.89
N TYR A 39 -16.24 12.91 -11.73
CA TYR A 39 -16.94 14.19 -11.63
C TYR A 39 -16.08 15.37 -12.11
N CYS A 40 -14.79 15.38 -11.80
CA CYS A 40 -13.87 16.46 -12.15
C CYS A 40 -13.36 16.37 -13.60
N ASP A 41 -13.95 15.54 -14.47
CA ASP A 41 -13.56 15.48 -15.88
C ASP A 41 -13.66 16.87 -16.54
N LYS A 42 -12.64 17.22 -17.33
CA LYS A 42 -12.54 18.46 -18.14
C LYS A 42 -12.82 19.78 -17.39
N ASP A 43 -11.83 20.23 -16.60
CA ASP A 43 -11.71 21.60 -16.06
C ASP A 43 -12.71 22.02 -14.98
N VAL A 44 -13.53 21.10 -14.45
CA VAL A 44 -14.50 21.41 -13.38
C VAL A 44 -13.81 21.60 -12.02
N CYS A 45 -12.81 20.78 -11.73
CA CYS A 45 -12.02 20.82 -10.50
C CYS A 45 -10.72 20.03 -10.64
N ASP A 46 -9.76 20.32 -9.77
CA ASP A 46 -8.62 19.43 -9.55
C ASP A 46 -8.98 18.43 -8.43
N PRO A 47 -9.10 17.13 -8.73
CA PRO A 47 -9.44 16.14 -7.72
C PRO A 47 -8.35 16.03 -6.64
N VAL A 48 -7.09 16.34 -6.94
CA VAL A 48 -5.99 16.32 -5.96
C VAL A 48 -6.21 17.37 -4.88
N GLU A 49 -6.55 18.59 -5.27
CA GLU A 49 -6.85 19.68 -4.33
C GLU A 49 -8.13 19.39 -3.51
N VAL A 50 -9.14 18.79 -4.12
CA VAL A 50 -10.36 18.39 -3.40
C VAL A 50 -10.07 17.31 -2.36
N VAL A 51 -9.30 16.28 -2.72
CA VAL A 51 -8.88 15.21 -1.79
C VAL A 51 -8.06 15.79 -0.64
N LYS A 52 -7.11 16.68 -0.94
CA LYS A 52 -6.31 17.36 0.08
C LYS A 52 -7.18 18.15 1.05
N ALA A 53 -8.17 18.90 0.54
CA ALA A 53 -9.09 19.65 1.37
C ALA A 53 -9.94 18.74 2.27
N ILE A 54 -10.47 17.63 1.74
CA ILE A 54 -11.27 16.66 2.50
C ILE A 54 -10.43 16.06 3.64
N LEU A 55 -9.24 15.54 3.32
CA LEU A 55 -8.38 14.86 4.28
C LEU A 55 -7.78 15.81 5.33
N SER A 56 -7.65 17.10 5.01
CA SER A 56 -7.19 18.14 5.96
C SER A 56 -8.32 18.68 6.84
N SER A 57 -9.56 18.23 6.67
CA SER A 57 -10.70 18.74 7.43
C SER A 57 -10.64 18.35 8.90
N LYS A 58 -11.11 19.25 9.78
CA LYS A 58 -11.21 18.98 11.22
C LYS A 58 -12.14 17.80 11.53
N GLU A 59 -13.12 17.55 10.67
CA GLU A 59 -14.08 16.46 10.83
C GLU A 59 -13.45 15.07 10.67
N LEU A 60 -12.36 14.98 9.91
CA LEU A 60 -11.60 13.73 9.73
C LEU A 60 -10.36 13.67 10.61
N ALA A 61 -10.01 14.73 11.34
CA ALA A 61 -8.76 14.83 12.11
C ALA A 61 -8.52 13.62 13.02
N LEU A 62 -9.55 13.12 13.72
CA LEU A 62 -9.42 11.94 14.57
C LEU A 62 -9.15 10.64 13.78
N HIS A 63 -9.75 10.50 12.60
CA HIS A 63 -9.50 9.33 11.74
C HIS A 63 -8.09 9.39 11.15
N ILE A 64 -7.67 10.58 10.71
CA ILE A 64 -6.32 10.83 10.19
C ILE A 64 -5.26 10.62 11.28
N SER A 65 -5.49 11.09 12.50
CA SER A 65 -4.56 10.89 13.63
C SER A 65 -4.39 9.43 14.03
N ARG A 66 -5.42 8.60 13.79
CA ARG A 66 -5.31 7.15 14.02
C ARG A 66 -4.52 6.46 12.91
N LEU A 67 -4.74 6.88 11.66
CA LEU A 67 -3.96 6.38 10.52
C LEU A 67 -2.49 6.81 10.57
N SER A 68 -2.22 8.00 11.10
CA SER A 68 -0.86 8.52 11.23
C SER A 68 -0.03 7.70 12.21
N CYS A 69 -0.63 6.86 13.05
CA CYS A 69 0.09 5.86 13.84
C CYS A 69 0.64 4.68 13.00
N HIS A 70 0.13 4.50 11.77
CA HIS A 70 0.38 3.35 10.91
C HIS A 70 0.79 3.76 9.48
N LYS A 71 1.53 4.88 9.33
CA LYS A 71 1.87 5.51 8.04
C LYS A 71 2.51 4.52 7.06
N ASP A 72 3.48 3.73 7.52
CA ASP A 72 4.19 2.77 6.68
C ASP A 72 3.27 1.68 6.14
N LEU A 73 2.31 1.23 6.94
CA LEU A 73 1.30 0.25 6.52
C LEU A 73 0.36 0.86 5.47
N VAL A 74 -0.05 2.11 5.66
CA VAL A 74 -0.86 2.85 4.68
C VAL A 74 -0.12 2.99 3.36
N TYR A 75 1.15 3.44 3.39
CA TYR A 75 1.95 3.64 2.19
C TYR A 75 2.20 2.33 1.45
N SER A 76 2.53 1.27 2.20
CA SER A 76 2.72 -0.06 1.64
C SER A 76 1.42 -0.59 1.02
N ALA A 77 0.28 -0.42 1.68
CA ALA A 77 -1.01 -0.84 1.15
C ALA A 77 -1.35 -0.12 -0.16
N ILE A 78 -1.18 1.21 -0.24
CA ILE A 78 -1.45 1.98 -1.47
C ILE A 78 -0.49 1.57 -2.61
N ALA A 79 0.80 1.42 -2.30
CA ALA A 79 1.82 1.08 -3.29
C ALA A 79 1.64 -0.34 -3.85
N ASN A 80 1.35 -1.29 -2.96
CA ASN A 80 1.45 -2.71 -3.29
C ASN A 80 0.10 -3.38 -3.54
N ASP A 81 -0.98 -2.99 -2.84
CA ASP A 81 -2.29 -3.61 -3.01
C ASP A 81 -2.95 -3.15 -4.31
N PRO A 82 -3.38 -4.06 -5.20
CA PRO A 82 -4.09 -3.69 -6.41
C PRO A 82 -5.46 -3.04 -6.16
N ARG A 83 -6.11 -3.27 -5.00
CA ARG A 83 -7.41 -2.67 -4.64
C ARG A 83 -7.30 -1.16 -4.49
N HIS A 84 -6.16 -0.68 -3.99
CA HIS A 84 -5.90 0.73 -3.72
C HIS A 84 -5.15 1.42 -4.86
N ARG A 85 -5.14 0.83 -6.06
CA ARG A 85 -4.38 1.33 -7.21
C ARG A 85 -4.72 2.78 -7.57
N VAL A 86 -5.99 3.18 -7.44
CA VAL A 86 -6.44 4.54 -7.75
C VAL A 86 -5.77 5.58 -6.84
N LEU A 87 -5.51 5.23 -5.57
CA LEU A 87 -4.89 6.11 -4.59
C LEU A 87 -3.41 6.40 -4.85
N ARG A 88 -2.75 5.65 -5.74
CA ARG A 88 -1.32 5.86 -6.03
C ARG A 88 -1.02 7.24 -6.58
N LYS A 89 -1.94 7.83 -7.36
CA LYS A 89 -1.82 9.21 -7.86
C LYS A 89 -1.90 10.25 -6.74
N TYR A 90 -2.52 9.88 -5.62
CA TYR A 90 -2.76 10.75 -4.47
C TYR A 90 -1.81 10.44 -3.30
N LEU A 91 -0.84 9.53 -3.50
CA LEU A 91 0.03 9.05 -2.44
C LEU A 91 0.83 10.18 -1.80
N ASP A 92 1.29 11.16 -2.59
CA ASP A 92 2.05 12.30 -2.06
C ASP A 92 1.20 13.21 -1.18
N VAL A 93 -0.06 13.44 -1.55
CA VAL A 93 -1.01 14.19 -0.72
C VAL A 93 -1.31 13.45 0.58
N ILE A 94 -1.58 12.14 0.48
CA ILE A 94 -1.87 11.30 1.64
C ILE A 94 -0.65 11.26 2.58
N ARG A 95 0.56 11.10 2.03
CA ARG A 95 1.83 11.15 2.79
C ARG A 95 1.98 12.47 3.52
N SER A 96 1.87 13.59 2.81
CA SER A 96 2.02 14.92 3.41
C SER A 96 1.06 15.12 4.59
N ILE A 97 -0.19 14.69 4.45
CA ILE A 97 -1.19 14.83 5.52
C ILE A 97 -0.87 13.91 6.70
N LEU A 98 -0.60 12.63 6.44
CA LEU A 98 -0.27 11.69 7.52
C LEU A 98 1.03 12.07 8.23
N ASP A 99 2.06 12.50 7.50
CA ASP A 99 3.35 12.91 8.06
C ASP A 99 3.22 14.14 8.97
N SER A 100 2.40 15.11 8.57
CA SER A 100 2.11 16.31 9.37
C SER A 100 1.14 16.10 10.54
N SER A 101 0.45 14.95 10.59
CA SER A 101 -0.53 14.66 11.63
C SER A 101 0.10 13.94 12.82
N GLU A 102 -0.25 14.38 14.03
CA GLU A 102 0.13 13.68 15.26
C GLU A 102 -0.58 12.32 15.35
N CYS A 103 0.15 11.31 15.83
CA CYS A 103 -0.44 10.00 16.12
C CYS A 103 -1.22 10.07 17.42
N SER A 104 -2.47 9.60 17.37
CA SER A 104 -3.33 9.44 18.54
C SER A 104 -4.05 8.10 18.46
N ASP A 105 -4.02 7.36 19.58
CA ASP A 105 -4.78 6.13 19.79
C ASP A 105 -4.42 5.00 18.78
N ALA A 106 -3.17 4.52 18.86
CA ALA A 106 -2.62 3.51 17.93
C ALA A 106 -3.38 2.17 17.92
N ASN A 107 -4.10 1.85 19.00
CA ASN A 107 -4.87 0.61 19.14
C ASN A 107 -6.29 0.69 18.57
N ALA A 108 -6.73 1.86 18.10
CA ALA A 108 -8.08 2.06 17.57
C ALA A 108 -8.31 1.48 16.17
N LEU A 109 -7.24 1.09 15.47
CA LEU A 109 -7.31 0.53 14.12
C LEU A 109 -6.78 -0.90 14.06
N GLU A 110 -7.58 -1.77 13.48
CA GLU A 110 -7.20 -3.10 13.05
C GLU A 110 -6.26 -2.99 11.82
N THR A 111 -5.12 -3.66 11.90
CA THR A 111 -4.17 -3.79 10.80
C THR A 111 -4.49 -4.99 9.90
N HIS A 112 -5.56 -5.72 10.21
CA HIS A 112 -5.96 -6.91 9.47
C HIS A 112 -6.44 -6.56 8.05
N VAL A 113 -5.84 -7.22 7.06
CA VAL A 113 -6.23 -7.11 5.66
C VAL A 113 -7.28 -8.17 5.37
N TYR A 114 -8.53 -7.75 5.18
CA TYR A 114 -9.62 -8.69 4.88
C TYR A 114 -9.45 -9.30 3.48
N PRO A 115 -9.71 -10.61 3.32
CA PRO A 115 -9.66 -11.26 2.03
C PRO A 115 -10.73 -10.67 1.11
N ALA A 116 -10.38 -10.52 -0.16
CA ALA A 116 -11.28 -10.04 -1.19
C ALA A 116 -12.58 -10.87 -1.23
N THR A 117 -13.72 -10.19 -1.10
CA THR A 117 -15.04 -10.85 -1.10
C THR A 117 -15.56 -11.07 -2.52
N TRP A 118 -15.10 -10.30 -3.51
CA TRP A 118 -15.59 -10.33 -4.89
C TRP A 118 -14.64 -11.03 -5.86
N ALA A 119 -15.18 -11.66 -6.91
CA ALA A 119 -14.40 -12.49 -7.82
C ALA A 119 -13.24 -11.75 -8.52
N LYS A 120 -13.47 -10.50 -8.96
CA LYS A 120 -12.44 -9.66 -9.58
C LYS A 120 -11.32 -9.30 -8.59
N GLU A 121 -11.69 -8.92 -7.37
CA GLU A 121 -10.74 -8.64 -6.29
C GLU A 121 -9.97 -9.89 -5.86
N ARG A 122 -10.63 -11.06 -5.79
CA ARG A 122 -9.98 -12.35 -5.50
C ARG A 122 -8.91 -12.70 -6.53
N MET A 123 -9.19 -12.47 -7.81
CA MET A 123 -8.21 -12.70 -8.88
C MET A 123 -7.02 -11.73 -8.79
N ALA A 124 -7.25 -10.47 -8.38
CA ALA A 124 -6.19 -9.50 -8.13
C ALA A 124 -5.36 -9.89 -6.89
N TRP A 125 -6.02 -10.30 -5.81
CA TRP A 125 -5.41 -10.76 -4.56
C TRP A 125 -4.56 -12.02 -4.76
N LYS A 126 -5.07 -13.02 -5.52
CA LYS A 126 -4.32 -14.23 -5.89
C LYS A 126 -3.08 -13.89 -6.74
N ARG A 127 -3.20 -13.00 -7.72
CA ARG A 127 -2.06 -12.53 -8.52
C ARG A 127 -1.02 -11.81 -7.66
N TRP A 128 -1.46 -10.99 -6.71
CA TRP A 128 -0.59 -10.30 -5.78
C TRP A 128 0.20 -11.27 -4.90
N HIS A 129 -0.46 -12.23 -4.24
CA HIS A 129 0.21 -13.23 -3.41
C HIS A 129 1.16 -14.15 -4.18
N LYS A 130 0.81 -14.47 -5.43
CA LYS A 130 1.69 -15.26 -6.30
C LYS A 130 2.96 -14.48 -6.66
N GLY A 131 2.84 -13.20 -6.99
CA GLY A 131 3.97 -12.33 -7.31
C GLY A 131 4.85 -11.95 -6.10
N THR A 132 4.30 -11.91 -4.88
CA THR A 132 5.10 -11.68 -3.66
C THR A 132 5.82 -12.95 -3.21
N ALA A 133 5.23 -14.14 -3.37
CA ALA A 133 5.91 -15.41 -3.13
C ALA A 133 7.10 -15.62 -4.09
N GLU A 134 7.01 -15.17 -5.33
CA GLU A 134 8.11 -15.24 -6.31
C GLU A 134 9.22 -14.18 -6.05
N ARG A 135 8.94 -13.09 -5.32
CA ARG A 135 9.95 -12.09 -4.91
C ARG A 135 10.71 -12.46 -3.64
N GLY A 136 10.16 -13.35 -2.81
CA GLY A 136 10.82 -13.89 -1.63
C GLY A 136 11.70 -15.08 -2.00
N THR A 137 12.96 -14.81 -2.37
CA THR A 137 14.07 -15.78 -2.39
C THR A 137 13.80 -17.13 -3.05
N SER A 138 13.99 -17.21 -4.38
CA SER A 138 14.67 -18.38 -4.93
C SER A 138 16.17 -18.08 -5.01
N LEU A 139 16.82 -18.00 -3.84
CA LEU A 139 18.25 -18.30 -3.83
C LEU A 139 18.33 -19.73 -4.33
N ASN A 140 18.75 -19.89 -5.58
CA ASN A 140 18.93 -21.19 -6.24
C ASN A 140 20.04 -21.91 -5.48
N LEU A 141 19.66 -22.58 -4.38
CA LEU A 141 20.56 -23.33 -3.51
C LEU A 141 21.38 -24.33 -4.34
N ASP A 142 20.75 -24.90 -5.37
CA ASP A 142 21.38 -25.79 -6.35
C ASP A 142 22.56 -25.14 -7.08
N ASN A 143 22.45 -23.87 -7.47
CA ASN A 143 23.55 -23.18 -8.15
C ASN A 143 24.67 -22.83 -7.17
N LEU A 144 24.31 -22.51 -5.93
CA LEU A 144 25.27 -22.22 -4.85
C LEU A 144 26.07 -23.47 -4.48
N VAL A 145 25.40 -24.62 -4.31
CA VAL A 145 26.04 -25.92 -4.05
C VAL A 145 26.93 -26.34 -5.22
N LYS A 146 26.46 -26.22 -6.47
CA LYS A 146 27.27 -26.51 -7.65
C LYS A 146 28.53 -25.65 -7.71
N SER A 147 28.42 -24.36 -7.41
CA SER A 147 29.57 -23.44 -7.40
C SER A 147 30.61 -23.83 -6.33
N LEU A 148 30.17 -24.21 -5.13
CA LEU A 148 31.07 -24.66 -4.05
C LEU A 148 31.80 -25.96 -4.38
N VAL A 149 31.13 -26.92 -5.02
CA VAL A 149 31.75 -28.18 -5.45
C VAL A 149 32.82 -27.94 -6.51
N ILE A 150 32.57 -27.06 -7.48
CA ILE A 150 33.54 -26.71 -8.52
C ILE A 150 34.77 -26.01 -7.92
N ILE A 151 34.56 -25.09 -6.97
CA ILE A 151 35.66 -24.40 -6.28
C ILE A 151 36.50 -25.39 -5.46
N SER A 152 35.84 -26.32 -4.74
CA SER A 152 36.55 -27.37 -3.98
C SER A 152 37.41 -28.25 -4.89
N PHE A 153 36.85 -28.69 -6.03
CA PHE A 153 37.55 -29.56 -6.97
C PHE A 153 38.74 -28.86 -7.65
N THR A 154 38.59 -27.59 -8.01
CA THR A 154 39.69 -26.81 -8.60
C THR A 154 40.83 -26.56 -7.63
N LEU A 155 40.53 -26.25 -6.36
CA LEU A 155 41.54 -26.12 -5.31
C LEU A 155 42.28 -27.45 -5.06
N PHE A 156 41.56 -28.57 -5.09
CA PHE A 156 42.17 -29.89 -4.96
C PHE A 156 43.16 -30.19 -6.10
N ILE A 157 42.80 -29.89 -7.35
CA ILE A 157 43.71 -30.07 -8.49
C ILE A 157 44.96 -29.19 -8.35
N ILE A 158 44.79 -27.92 -7.97
CA ILE A 158 45.93 -27.00 -7.78
C ILE A 158 46.89 -27.53 -6.70
N ALA A 159 46.36 -27.99 -5.57
CA ALA A 159 47.17 -28.58 -4.50
C ALA A 159 47.92 -29.84 -4.96
N LEU A 160 47.30 -30.66 -5.81
CA LEU A 160 47.88 -31.90 -6.33
C LEU A 160 49.01 -31.61 -7.33
N VAL A 161 48.86 -30.57 -8.17
CA VAL A 161 49.93 -30.09 -9.06
C VAL A 161 51.12 -29.57 -8.25
N LEU A 162 50.87 -28.75 -7.23
CA LEU A 162 51.92 -28.20 -6.35
C LEU A 162 52.67 -29.27 -5.54
N LEU A 163 52.07 -30.43 -5.32
CA LEU A 163 52.69 -31.57 -4.62
C LEU A 163 53.56 -32.44 -5.55
N LEU A 164 53.29 -32.40 -6.86
CA LEU A 164 53.97 -33.21 -7.87
C LEU A 164 55.10 -32.46 -8.62
N THR A 165 55.14 -31.13 -8.52
CA THR A 165 56.23 -30.26 -8.97
C THR A 165 57.17 -29.91 -7.84
#